data_AF-A0AAN6MGF8-F1
#
_entry.id   AF-A0AAN6MGF8-F1
#
_cell.length_a   1.000
_cell.length_b   1.000
_cell.length_c   1.000
_cell.angle_alpha   90.00
_cell.angle_beta   90.00
_cell.angle_gamma   90.00
#
_symmetry.space_group_name_H-M   'P 1'
#
loop_
_entity.id
_entity.type
_entity.pdbx_description
1 polymer ?
#
loop_
_entity_poly.entity_id
_entity_poly.type
_entity_poly.pdbx_seq_one_letter_code
_entity_poly.pdbx_strand_id
1 'polypeptide(L)'
;MSPREAIEFRSPNEELLNWFRKHVETNVRSFMLPPEDDLRPDWSGVFAYGCRAYMLDKEREREENVREYKVQPRGKLGYLVGYKASNIYRIWIPELSRVITTRNVTFDE
;
A
#
# COMPACT_ATOMS: atom_id res chain seq x y z
N MET A 1 12.89 -44.91 21.99
CA MET A 1 13.08 -43.84 21.00
C MET A 1 12.60 -42.54 21.61
N SER A 2 13.50 -41.61 21.87
CA SER A 2 13.17 -40.29 22.38
C SER A 2 12.44 -39.48 21.31
N PRO A 3 11.55 -38.54 21.67
CA PRO A 3 10.87 -37.67 20.70
C PRO A 3 11.83 -36.92 19.74
N ARG A 4 13.09 -36.74 20.12
CA ARG A 4 14.13 -36.11 19.29
C ARG A 4 14.69 -37.03 18.20
N GLU A 5 14.77 -38.33 18.48
CA GLU A 5 15.21 -39.33 17.50
C GLU A 5 14.17 -39.54 16.40
N ALA A 6 12.88 -39.38 16.73
CA ALA A 6 11.78 -39.50 15.78
C ALA A 6 11.72 -38.36 14.74
N ILE A 7 12.40 -37.24 15.01
CA ILE A 7 12.36 -36.01 14.20
C ILE A 7 13.75 -35.68 13.63
N GLU A 8 14.68 -36.65 13.60
CA GLU A 8 16.03 -36.46 13.03
C GLU A 8 16.76 -35.21 13.56
N PHE A 9 16.56 -34.85 14.83
CA PHE A 9 17.15 -33.67 15.45
C PHE A 9 16.77 -32.31 14.81
N ARG A 10 15.73 -32.22 13.98
CA ARG A 10 15.25 -30.93 13.47
C ARG A 10 14.57 -30.12 14.56
N SER A 11 14.69 -28.80 14.45
CA SER A 11 13.98 -27.88 15.33
C SER A 11 12.46 -27.94 15.06
N PRO A 12 11.62 -27.67 16.08
CA PRO A 12 10.16 -27.61 15.88
C PRO A 12 9.74 -26.65 14.76
N ASN A 13 10.47 -25.55 14.57
CA ASN A 13 10.21 -24.59 13.50
C ASN A 13 10.54 -25.17 12.11
N GLU A 14 11.61 -25.96 11.99
CA GLU A 14 11.98 -26.61 10.73
C GLU A 14 10.98 -27.69 10.34
N GLU A 15 10.48 -28.47 11.28
CA GLU A 15 9.40 -29.43 11.02
C GLU A 15 8.10 -28.75 10.62
N LEU A 16 7.73 -27.67 11.31
CA LEU A 16 6.56 -26.89 10.94
C LEU A 16 6.69 -26.34 9.52
N LEU A 17 7.86 -25.79 9.16
CA LEU A 17 8.16 -25.31 7.80
C LEU A 17 8.12 -26.44 6.77
N ASN A 18 8.66 -27.61 7.09
CA ASN A 18 8.69 -28.76 6.19
C ASN A 18 7.29 -29.35 5.99
N TRP A 19 6.51 -29.47 7.07
CA TRP A 19 5.10 -29.85 7.02
C TRP A 19 4.31 -28.87 6.15
N PHE A 20 4.51 -27.57 6.34
CA PHE A 20 3.84 -26.53 5.57
C PHE A 20 4.16 -26.63 4.07
N ARG A 21 5.44 -26.81 3.72
CA ARG A 21 5.90 -27.02 2.33
C ARG A 21 5.32 -28.28 1.69
N LYS A 22 5.09 -29.33 2.48
CA LYS A 22 4.61 -30.63 1.99
C LYS A 22 3.09 -30.71 1.87
N HIS A 23 2.34 -30.03 2.74
CA HIS A 23 0.88 -30.19 2.84
C HIS A 23 0.08 -28.97 2.38
N VAL A 24 0.70 -27.80 2.26
CA VAL A 24 0.02 -26.62 1.73
C VAL A 24 0.22 -26.59 0.22
N GLU A 25 -0.72 -27.22 -0.50
CA GLU A 25 -0.79 -27.19 -1.98
C GLU A 25 -1.20 -25.82 -2.54
N THR A 26 -1.45 -24.81 -1.71
CA THR A 26 -2.08 -23.56 -2.14
C THR A 26 -1.22 -22.34 -1.81
N ASN A 27 -0.75 -21.67 -2.87
CA ASN A 27 -0.23 -20.28 -2.89
C ASN A 27 1.19 -19.98 -2.39
N VAL A 28 2.20 -20.73 -2.87
CA VAL A 28 3.58 -20.18 -2.93
C VAL A 28 4.28 -20.36 -4.28
N ARG A 29 3.50 -20.57 -5.36
CA ARG A 29 3.99 -20.52 -6.75
C ARG A 29 3.77 -19.16 -7.41
N SER A 30 3.88 -18.08 -6.65
CA SER A 30 3.79 -16.72 -7.20
C SER A 30 4.91 -16.40 -8.21
N PHE A 31 6.02 -17.15 -8.20
CA PHE A 31 7.11 -17.00 -9.19
C PHE A 31 6.94 -17.86 -10.46
N MET A 32 5.88 -18.68 -10.58
CA MET A 32 5.72 -19.66 -11.67
C MET A 32 4.44 -19.51 -12.50
N LEU A 33 3.51 -18.63 -12.13
CA LEU A 33 2.36 -18.31 -12.98
C LEU A 33 2.78 -17.31 -14.06
N PRO A 34 2.33 -17.46 -15.32
CA PRO A 34 2.44 -16.37 -16.28
C PRO A 34 1.81 -15.11 -15.67
N PRO A 35 2.33 -13.90 -15.98
CA PRO A 35 1.88 -12.65 -15.35
C PRO A 35 0.37 -12.38 -15.48
N GLU A 36 -0.30 -13.10 -16.37
CA GLU A 36 -1.71 -13.02 -16.70
C GLU A 36 -2.62 -13.68 -15.65
N ASP A 37 -2.08 -14.63 -14.88
CA ASP A 37 -2.77 -15.39 -13.83
C ASP A 37 -2.20 -15.13 -12.43
N ASP A 38 -1.59 -13.96 -12.20
CA ASP A 38 -1.14 -13.58 -10.85
C ASP A 38 -2.36 -13.33 -9.94
N LEU A 39 -2.68 -14.31 -9.10
CA LEU A 39 -3.80 -14.25 -8.15
C LEU A 39 -3.52 -13.33 -6.95
N ARG A 40 -2.35 -12.70 -6.87
CA ARG A 40 -2.08 -11.73 -5.81
C ARG A 40 -2.99 -10.52 -5.95
N PRO A 41 -3.54 -10.00 -4.85
CA PRO A 41 -4.27 -8.74 -4.91
C PRO A 41 -3.31 -7.64 -5.38
N ASP A 42 -3.80 -6.76 -6.26
CA ASP A 42 -3.05 -5.59 -6.67
C ASP A 42 -2.99 -4.61 -5.49
N TRP A 43 -1.79 -4.41 -4.96
CA TRP A 43 -1.52 -3.44 -3.90
C TRP A 43 -1.22 -2.04 -4.44
N SER A 44 -1.23 -1.85 -5.76
CA SER A 44 -1.02 -0.54 -6.37
C SER A 44 -2.06 0.45 -5.88
N GLY A 45 -1.60 1.54 -5.26
CA GLY A 45 -2.48 2.55 -4.68
C GLY A 45 -2.91 2.28 -3.24
N VAL A 46 -2.37 1.25 -2.58
CA VAL A 46 -2.51 1.04 -1.14
C VAL A 46 -1.26 1.55 -0.43
N PHE A 47 -1.45 2.47 0.50
CA PHE A 47 -0.43 3.12 1.32
C PHE A 47 -0.78 3.00 2.82
N ALA A 48 0.22 3.10 3.69
CA ALA A 48 0.01 3.11 5.14
C ALA A 48 -0.86 4.28 5.61
N TYR A 49 -1.77 4.00 6.54
CA TYR A 49 -2.53 5.04 7.22
C TYR A 49 -1.60 6.00 7.97
N GLY A 50 -1.88 7.29 7.88
CA GLY A 50 -1.10 8.34 8.51
C GLY A 50 0.17 8.74 7.75
N CYS A 51 0.45 8.16 6.56
CA CYS A 51 1.54 8.63 5.72
C CYS A 51 1.31 10.08 5.27
N ARG A 52 2.41 10.78 4.97
CA ARG A 52 2.35 12.17 4.50
C ARG A 52 1.87 12.16 3.06
N ALA A 53 0.86 12.96 2.78
CA ALA A 53 0.24 13.10 1.47
C ALA A 53 0.31 14.55 1.02
N TYR A 54 0.94 14.79 -0.12
CA TYR A 54 1.00 16.09 -0.77
C TYR A 54 -0.07 16.16 -1.85
N MET A 55 -1.12 16.92 -1.59
CA MET A 55 -2.24 17.10 -2.50
C MET A 55 -1.96 18.22 -3.49
N LEU A 56 -2.26 17.99 -4.78
CA LEU A 56 -2.25 19.05 -5.78
C LEU A 56 -3.51 19.92 -5.63
N ASP A 57 -3.35 21.25 -5.72
CA ASP A 57 -4.49 22.17 -5.63
C ASP A 57 -5.39 22.09 -6.88
N LYS A 58 -6.71 22.00 -6.66
CA LYS A 58 -7.71 21.87 -7.74
C LYS A 58 -7.77 23.08 -8.67
N GLU A 59 -7.39 24.25 -8.18
CA GLU A 59 -7.38 25.48 -8.98
C GLU A 59 -6.31 25.41 -10.07
N ARG A 60 -5.20 24.71 -9.83
CA ARG A 60 -4.22 24.38 -10.89
C ARG A 60 -4.79 23.44 -11.94
N GLU A 61 -5.64 22.48 -11.56
CA GLU A 61 -6.24 21.54 -12.52
C GLU A 61 -7.17 22.24 -13.52
N ARG A 62 -7.71 23.41 -13.17
CA ARG A 62 -8.56 24.21 -14.07
C ARG A 62 -7.78 25.19 -14.96
N GLU A 63 -6.46 25.30 -14.78
CA GLU A 63 -5.59 26.24 -15.53
C GLU A 63 -6.02 27.73 -15.45
N GLU A 64 -6.86 28.09 -14.47
CA GLU A 64 -7.35 29.45 -14.29
C GLU A 64 -6.29 30.30 -13.55
N ASN A 65 -5.62 31.23 -14.24
CA ASN A 65 -4.55 32.11 -13.72
C ASN A 65 -3.11 31.53 -13.66
N VAL A 66 -2.63 30.99 -14.79
CA VAL A 66 -1.26 30.47 -15.02
C VAL A 66 -0.12 31.37 -14.49
N ARG A 67 -0.30 32.69 -14.43
CA ARG A 67 0.73 33.65 -13.99
C ARG A 67 0.96 33.63 -12.48
N GLU A 68 -0.09 33.50 -11.66
CA GLU A 68 0.03 33.50 -10.19
C GLU A 68 0.54 32.16 -9.65
N TYR A 69 0.26 31.05 -10.34
CA TYR A 69 0.72 29.71 -9.91
C TYR A 69 2.21 29.45 -10.05
N LYS A 70 2.96 30.30 -10.76
CA LYS A 70 4.41 30.13 -10.88
C LYS A 70 5.12 30.36 -9.55
N VAL A 71 4.54 31.19 -8.68
CA VAL A 71 5.11 31.63 -7.40
C VAL A 71 4.42 31.04 -6.18
N GLN A 72 3.22 30.48 -6.32
CA GLN A 72 2.47 29.91 -5.19
C GLN A 72 2.89 28.47 -4.83
N PRO A 73 2.74 28.07 -3.55
CA PRO A 73 2.97 26.70 -3.11
C PRO A 73 2.11 25.72 -3.92
N ARG A 74 2.75 24.67 -4.44
CA ARG A 74 2.15 23.80 -5.46
C ARG A 74 1.18 22.76 -4.90
N GLY A 75 1.12 22.59 -3.58
CA GLY A 75 0.27 21.60 -2.96
C GLY A 75 0.14 21.79 -1.46
N LYS A 76 -0.82 21.06 -0.88
CA LYS A 76 -1.13 21.09 0.56
C LYS A 76 -0.66 19.81 1.23
N LEU A 77 -0.06 19.95 2.41
CA LEU A 77 0.31 18.81 3.24
C LEU A 77 -0.94 18.26 3.94
N GLY A 78 -1.08 16.94 3.93
CA GLY A 78 -2.09 16.23 4.70
C GLY A 78 -1.64 14.81 5.04
N TYR A 79 -2.54 14.06 5.65
CA TYR A 79 -2.30 12.69 6.11
C TYR A 79 -3.36 11.75 5.57
N LEU A 80 -2.95 10.59 5.09
CA LEU A 80 -3.88 9.58 4.59
C LEU A 80 -4.72 9.00 5.73
N VAL A 81 -6.05 9.07 5.58
CA VAL A 81 -7.01 8.57 6.58
C VAL A 81 -7.90 7.45 6.03
N GLY A 82 -7.98 7.32 4.70
CA GLY A 82 -8.78 6.26 4.10
C GLY A 82 -8.93 6.35 2.60
N TYR A 83 -9.75 5.47 2.08
CA TYR A 83 -9.96 5.26 0.64
C TYR A 83 -11.44 5.41 0.31
N LYS A 84 -11.72 5.99 -0.84
CA LYS A 84 -13.07 6.03 -1.43
C LYS A 84 -13.18 5.08 -2.62
N ALA A 85 -12.11 4.96 -3.40
CA ALA A 85 -11.97 4.04 -4.55
C ALA A 85 -10.48 3.74 -4.77
N SER A 86 -10.15 2.91 -5.76
CA SER A 86 -8.78 2.42 -6.01
C SER A 86 -7.72 3.53 -6.17
N ASN A 87 -8.10 4.71 -6.67
CA ASN A 87 -7.20 5.85 -6.82
C ASN A 87 -7.76 7.14 -6.21
N ILE A 88 -8.77 7.03 -5.33
CA ILE A 88 -9.40 8.19 -4.70
C ILE A 88 -9.21 8.07 -3.19
N TYR A 89 -8.44 9.00 -2.64
CA TYR A 89 -7.98 8.98 -1.27
C TYR A 89 -8.72 10.01 -0.42
N ARG A 90 -8.91 9.69 0.87
CA ARG A 90 -9.40 10.59 1.90
C ARG A 90 -8.22 11.06 2.73
N ILE A 91 -7.90 12.34 2.61
CA ILE A 91 -6.74 12.96 3.24
C ILE A 91 -7.22 13.99 4.26
N TRP A 92 -6.69 13.93 5.48
CA TRP A 92 -6.93 14.95 6.50
C TRP A 92 -5.92 16.08 6.35
N ILE A 93 -6.41 17.30 6.26
CA ILE A 93 -5.58 18.52 6.24
C ILE A 93 -5.62 19.13 7.64
N PRO A 94 -4.49 19.21 8.34
CA PRO A 94 -4.45 19.82 9.67
C PRO A 94 -4.81 21.32 9.62
N GLU A 95 -4.30 22.05 8.63
CA GLU A 95 -4.53 23.50 8.47
C GLU A 95 -6.01 23.86 8.32
N LEU A 96 -6.79 23.00 7.64
CA LEU A 96 -8.23 23.21 7.40
C LEU A 96 -9.10 22.39 8.36
N SER A 97 -8.49 21.56 9.22
CA SER A 97 -9.17 20.60 10.10
C SER A 97 -10.26 19.79 9.40
N ARG A 98 -10.02 19.42 8.13
CA ARG A 98 -11.03 18.81 7.26
C ARG A 98 -10.45 17.64 6.49
N VAL A 99 -11.30 16.64 6.26
CA VAL A 99 -10.99 15.52 5.36
C VAL A 99 -11.45 15.87 3.95
N ILE A 100 -10.52 15.87 3.00
CA ILE A 100 -10.77 16.09 1.57
C ILE A 100 -10.59 14.77 0.82
N THR A 101 -11.42 14.60 -0.21
CA THR A 101 -11.30 13.46 -1.13
C THR A 101 -10.62 13.93 -2.41
N THR A 102 -9.47 13.34 -2.75
CA THR A 102 -8.71 13.67 -3.96
C THR A 102 -8.03 12.45 -4.58
N ARG A 103 -7.80 12.51 -5.88
CA ARG A 103 -7.06 11.49 -6.64
C ARG A 103 -5.59 11.86 -6.80
N ASN A 104 -5.33 13.13 -7.09
CA ASN A 104 -3.99 13.61 -7.42
C ASN A 104 -3.22 13.95 -6.14
N VAL A 105 -2.52 12.94 -5.66
CA VAL A 105 -1.74 12.99 -4.43
C VAL A 105 -0.41 12.27 -4.63
N THR A 106 0.63 12.87 -4.06
CA THR A 106 1.94 12.23 -3.93
C THR A 106 2.12 11.81 -2.48
N PHE A 107 2.36 10.53 -2.24
CA PHE A 107 2.60 10.00 -0.91
C PHE A 107 4.10 9.90 -0.62
N ASP A 108 4.46 10.14 0.63
CA ASP A 108 5.78 9.95 1.22
C ASP A 108 5.60 9.04 2.43
N GLU A 109 5.74 7.74 2.17
CA GLU A 109 5.53 6.61 3.08
C GLU A 109 6.83 6.17 3.76
#